data_AF-A0A437ALT4-F1
#
_entry.id   AF-A0A437ALT4-F1
#
_cell.length_a   1.000
_cell.length_b   1.000
_cell.length_c   1.000
_cell.angle_alpha   90.00
_cell.angle_beta   90.00
_cell.angle_gamma   90.00
#
_symmetry.space_group_name_H-M   'P 1'
#
loop_
_entity.id
_entity.type
_entity.pdbx_description
1 polymer ?
#
loop_
_entity_poly.entity_id
_entity_poly.type
_entity_poly.pdbx_seq_one_letter_code
_entity_poly.pdbx_strand_id
1 'polypeptide(L)'
;MRGILQDSTNSLKENGPKKLPITTREGLINDLSELAKSITDHNLIYDLKQCIDLLKGEDIPLINDYKESIAELAMENEKLFEEKADLIVENEYLKREIEKYKLNENK
;
A
#
# COMPACT_ATOMS: atom_id res chain seq x y z
N MET A 1 -5.69 -56.51 -30.68
CA MET A 1 -4.66 -56.30 -29.64
C MET A 1 -4.73 -54.86 -29.20
N ARG A 2 -5.09 -54.60 -27.93
CA ARG A 2 -5.14 -53.24 -27.37
C ARG A 2 -3.70 -52.73 -27.24
N GLY A 3 -3.36 -51.66 -27.96
CA GLY A 3 -2.11 -50.94 -27.76
C GLY A 3 -2.14 -50.26 -26.39
N ILE A 4 -1.31 -50.72 -25.48
CA ILE A 4 -1.07 -50.08 -24.19
C ILE A 4 -0.18 -48.87 -24.50
N LEU A 5 -0.76 -47.67 -24.45
CA LEU A 5 0.02 -46.44 -24.34
C LEU A 5 0.77 -46.52 -23.02
N GLN A 6 2.09 -46.66 -23.06
CA GLN A 6 2.92 -46.52 -21.87
C GLN A 6 2.88 -45.05 -21.47
N ASP A 7 2.15 -44.76 -20.40
CA ASP A 7 2.16 -43.47 -19.71
C ASP A 7 3.58 -43.18 -19.23
N SER A 8 4.34 -42.43 -20.03
CA SER A 8 5.60 -41.82 -19.62
C SER A 8 5.31 -40.54 -18.83
N THR A 9 4.65 -40.67 -17.68
CA THR A 9 4.48 -39.57 -16.73
C THR A 9 5.74 -39.48 -15.89
N ASN A 10 6.64 -38.57 -16.28
CA ASN A 10 7.75 -38.00 -15.51
C ASN A 10 8.28 -38.87 -14.35
N SER A 11 9.23 -39.76 -14.65
CA SER A 11 10.16 -40.21 -13.63
C SER A 11 11.00 -38.99 -13.21
N LEU A 12 10.59 -38.31 -12.13
CA LEU A 12 11.41 -37.33 -11.44
C LEU A 12 12.71 -38.04 -11.02
N LYS A 13 13.78 -37.83 -11.79
CA LYS A 13 15.12 -38.29 -11.43
C LYS A 13 15.52 -37.53 -10.16
N GLU A 14 15.47 -38.22 -9.02
CA GLU A 14 15.82 -37.74 -7.66
C GLU A 14 17.30 -37.37 -7.45
N ASN A 15 18.03 -36.95 -8.48
CA ASN A 15 19.46 -36.64 -8.39
C ASN A 15 19.78 -35.15 -8.46
N GLY A 16 18.80 -34.28 -8.20
CA GLY A 16 19.07 -32.86 -7.97
C GLY A 16 19.69 -32.64 -6.58
N PRO A 17 20.61 -31.67 -6.41
CA PRO A 17 21.09 -31.30 -5.08
C PRO A 17 19.89 -30.99 -4.18
N LYS A 18 19.80 -31.67 -3.03
CA LYS A 18 18.78 -31.37 -2.02
C LYS A 18 19.00 -29.94 -1.55
N LYS A 19 18.22 -29.00 -2.07
CA LYS A 19 18.23 -27.62 -1.57
C LYS A 19 17.89 -27.67 -0.08
N LEU A 20 18.73 -27.01 0.73
CA LEU A 20 18.46 -26.87 2.16
C LEU A 20 17.10 -26.18 2.32
N PRO A 21 16.30 -26.55 3.34
CA PRO A 21 15.05 -25.87 3.61
C PRO A 21 15.32 -24.39 3.83
N ILE A 22 14.58 -23.54 3.13
CA ILE A 22 14.67 -22.08 3.30
C ILE A 22 14.08 -21.75 4.68
N THR A 23 14.94 -21.39 5.62
CA THR A 23 14.55 -21.12 7.01
C THR A 23 14.48 -19.62 7.34
N THR A 24 14.94 -18.75 6.44
CA THR A 24 14.98 -17.29 6.65
C THR A 24 14.45 -16.53 5.45
N ARG A 25 13.94 -15.32 5.72
CA ARG A 25 13.44 -14.37 4.72
C ARG A 25 14.55 -13.96 3.75
N GLU A 26 15.75 -13.73 4.25
CA GLU A 26 16.92 -13.38 3.46
C GLU A 26 17.36 -14.55 2.57
N GLY A 27 17.26 -15.79 3.08
CA GLY A 27 17.50 -16.99 2.29
C GLY A 27 16.51 -17.10 1.13
N LEU A 28 15.23 -16.81 1.37
CA LEU A 28 14.21 -16.81 0.31
C LEU A 28 14.47 -15.74 -0.76
N ILE A 29 14.82 -14.52 -0.36
CA ILE A 29 15.12 -13.42 -1.29
C ILE A 29 16.32 -13.78 -2.19
N ASN A 30 17.37 -14.37 -1.61
CA ASN A 30 18.54 -14.80 -2.37
C ASN A 30 18.19 -15.90 -3.37
N ASP A 31 17.45 -16.92 -2.96
CA ASP A 31 17.03 -18.02 -3.83
C ASP A 31 16.14 -17.54 -4.99
N LEU A 32 15.19 -16.66 -4.73
CA LEU A 32 14.34 -16.07 -5.77
C LEU A 32 15.14 -15.18 -6.73
N SER A 33 16.13 -14.46 -6.21
CA SER A 33 17.03 -13.63 -7.03
C SER A 33 17.92 -14.47 -7.95
N GLU A 34 18.41 -15.60 -7.46
CA GLU A 34 19.17 -16.56 -8.27
C GLU A 34 18.27 -17.23 -9.32
N LEU A 35 17.06 -17.63 -8.94
CA LEU A 35 16.08 -18.19 -9.85
C LEU A 35 15.75 -17.21 -10.99
N ALA A 36 15.48 -15.94 -10.66
CA ALA A 36 15.17 -14.90 -11.64
C ALA A 36 16.32 -14.66 -12.65
N LYS A 37 17.58 -14.87 -12.25
CA LYS A 37 18.74 -14.79 -13.16
C LYS A 37 18.88 -16.00 -14.08
N SER A 38 18.37 -17.15 -13.66
CA SER A 38 18.49 -18.42 -14.38
C SER A 38 17.41 -18.67 -15.44
N ILE A 39 16.28 -17.97 -15.33
CA ILE A 39 15.14 -18.08 -16.24
C ILE A 39 15.25 -17.06 -17.39
N THR A 40 14.62 -17.37 -18.52
CA THR A 40 14.56 -16.49 -19.70
C THR A 40 13.17 -15.86 -19.90
N ASP A 41 12.15 -16.37 -19.21
CA ASP A 41 10.78 -15.84 -19.29
C ASP A 41 10.69 -14.47 -18.61
N HIS A 42 10.53 -13.42 -19.43
CA HIS A 42 10.47 -12.05 -18.96
C HIS A 42 9.29 -11.74 -18.05
N ASN A 43 8.13 -12.38 -18.24
CA ASN A 43 6.95 -12.15 -17.40
C ASN A 43 7.21 -12.72 -16.00
N LEU A 44 7.73 -13.95 -15.94
CA LEU A 44 8.06 -14.58 -14.67
C LEU A 44 9.19 -13.84 -13.94
N ILE A 45 10.18 -13.30 -14.66
CA ILE A 45 11.21 -12.44 -14.06
C ILE A 45 10.59 -11.20 -13.44
N TYR A 46 9.65 -10.56 -14.13
CA TYR A 46 8.97 -9.37 -13.62
C TYR A 46 8.18 -9.68 -12.34
N ASP A 47 7.39 -10.75 -12.35
CA ASP A 47 6.61 -11.18 -11.18
C ASP A 47 7.52 -11.53 -10.00
N LEU A 48 8.63 -12.25 -10.25
CA LEU A 48 9.62 -12.58 -9.22
C LEU A 48 10.27 -11.33 -8.62
N LYS A 49 10.59 -10.32 -9.43
CA LYS A 49 11.13 -9.05 -8.93
C LYS A 49 10.13 -8.37 -8.01
N GLN A 50 8.85 -8.30 -8.40
CA GLN A 50 7.83 -7.72 -7.54
C GLN A 50 7.68 -8.48 -6.22
N CYS A 51 7.69 -9.81 -6.25
CA CYS A 51 7.67 -10.61 -5.02
C CYS A 51 8.90 -10.36 -4.13
N ILE A 52 10.10 -10.20 -4.73
CA ILE A 52 11.32 -9.89 -3.99
C ILE A 52 11.22 -8.51 -3.33
N ASP A 53 10.72 -7.50 -4.03
CA ASP A 53 10.62 -6.13 -3.50
C ASP A 53 9.60 -6.05 -2.36
N LEU A 54 8.45 -6.73 -2.51
CA LEU A 54 7.48 -6.93 -1.43
C LEU A 54 8.12 -7.66 -0.24
N LEU A 55 8.90 -8.72 -0.51
CA LEU A 55 9.61 -9.46 0.52
C LEU A 55 10.72 -8.66 1.17
N LYS A 56 11.30 -7.63 0.57
CA LYS A 56 12.23 -6.71 1.27
C LYS A 56 11.48 -5.67 2.09
N GLY A 57 10.24 -5.36 1.71
CA GLY A 57 9.44 -4.34 2.37
C GLY A 57 9.96 -2.94 2.08
N GLU A 58 10.51 -2.72 0.87
CA GLU A 58 11.02 -1.41 0.43
C GLU A 58 9.93 -0.32 0.49
N ASP A 59 8.65 -0.71 0.40
CA ASP A 59 7.50 0.21 0.50
C ASP A 59 7.13 0.59 1.94
N ILE A 60 7.65 -0.10 2.96
CA ILE A 60 7.25 0.11 4.36
C ILE A 60 7.53 1.54 4.85
N PRO A 61 8.72 2.14 4.60
CA PRO A 61 8.99 3.52 4.97
C PRO A 61 8.01 4.48 4.30
N LEU A 62 7.79 4.31 2.99
CA LEU A 62 6.88 5.16 2.22
C LEU A 62 5.43 5.06 2.73
N ILE A 63 4.97 3.86 3.08
CA ILE A 63 3.66 3.63 3.68
C ILE A 63 3.54 4.34 5.04
N ASN A 64 4.60 4.34 5.85
CA ASN A 64 4.60 5.03 7.14
C ASN A 64 4.58 6.55 6.96
N ASP A 65 5.39 7.08 6.06
CA ASP A 65 5.39 8.52 5.72
C ASP A 65 3.99 8.97 5.27
N TYR A 66 3.31 8.19 4.43
CA TYR A 66 1.95 8.50 4.01
C TYR A 66 0.94 8.43 5.15
N LYS A 67 1.08 7.49 6.09
CA LYS A 67 0.21 7.41 7.26
C LYS A 67 0.37 8.63 8.16
N GLU A 68 1.61 9.08 8.37
CA GLU A 68 1.90 10.29 9.14
C GLU A 68 1.28 11.52 8.47
N SER A 69 1.50 11.70 7.16
CA SER A 69 0.91 12.80 6.40
C SER A 69 -0.63 12.80 6.43
N ILE A 70 -1.26 11.62 6.33
CA ILE A 70 -2.73 11.50 6.46
C ILE A 70 -3.19 11.90 7.86
N ALA A 71 -2.47 11.50 8.91
CA ALA A 71 -2.82 11.87 10.28
C ALA A 71 -2.72 13.38 10.51
N GLU A 72 -1.66 14.01 10.02
CA GLU A 72 -1.47 15.47 10.09
C GLU A 72 -2.60 16.22 9.37
N LEU A 73 -2.93 15.82 8.14
CA LEU A 73 -4.02 16.42 7.38
C LEU A 73 -5.38 16.21 8.04
N ALA A 74 -5.61 15.05 8.66
CA ALA A 74 -6.85 14.79 9.38
C ALA A 74 -7.01 15.72 10.59
N MET A 75 -5.93 15.90 11.37
CA MET A 75 -5.91 16.81 12.51
C MET A 75 -6.10 18.28 12.09
N GLU A 76 -5.44 18.71 11.01
CA GLU A 76 -5.61 20.07 10.49
C GLU A 76 -7.05 20.30 10.00
N ASN A 77 -7.65 19.31 9.33
CA ASN A 77 -9.02 19.42 8.85
C ASN A 77 -10.04 19.50 10.00
N GLU A 78 -9.84 18.75 11.08
CA GLU A 78 -10.67 18.84 12.29
C GLU A 78 -10.59 20.24 12.90
N LYS A 79 -9.37 20.77 13.06
CA LYS A 79 -9.14 22.12 13.55
C LYS A 79 -9.81 23.19 12.67
N LEU A 80 -9.65 23.10 11.35
CA LEU A 80 -10.28 24.02 10.40
C LEU A 80 -11.81 23.94 10.46
N PHE A 81 -12.36 22.75 10.74
CA PHE A 81 -13.80 22.57 10.89
C PHE A 81 -14.33 23.28 12.13
N GLU A 82 -13.62 23.17 13.26
CA GLU A 82 -13.94 23.91 14.49
C GLU A 82 -13.86 25.42 14.28
N GLU A 83 -12.74 25.92 13.74
CA GLU A 83 -12.55 27.35 13.45
C GLU A 83 -13.65 27.88 12.51
N LYS A 84 -14.03 27.09 11.51
CA LYS A 84 -15.14 27.44 10.60
C LYS A 84 -16.47 27.54 11.34
N ALA A 85 -16.75 26.64 12.27
CA ALA A 85 -17.99 26.66 13.05
C ALA A 85 -18.06 27.93 13.91
N ASP A 86 -16.98 28.27 14.60
CA ASP A 86 -16.88 29.49 15.42
C ASP A 86 -17.09 30.75 14.58
N LEU A 87 -16.42 30.84 13.42
CA LEU A 87 -16.56 31.97 12.50
C LEU A 87 -17.99 32.10 11.95
N ILE A 88 -18.71 31.00 11.72
CA ILE A 88 -20.11 31.06 11.29
C ILE A 88 -20.98 31.69 12.37
N VAL A 89 -20.81 31.26 13.63
CA VAL A 89 -21.56 31.79 14.77
C VAL A 89 -21.28 33.28 14.96
N GLU A 90 -20.02 33.69 14.92
CA GLU A 90 -19.62 35.09 15.04
C GLU A 90 -20.19 35.94 13.89
N ASN A 91 -20.14 35.42 12.65
CA ASN A 91 -20.67 36.12 11.49
C ASN A 91 -22.19 36.34 11.59
N GLU A 92 -22.94 35.33 12.06
CA GLU A 92 -24.37 35.46 12.32
C GLU A 92 -24.67 36.48 13.41
N TYR A 93 -23.91 36.47 14.50
CA TYR A 93 -24.06 37.44 15.58
C TYR A 93 -23.86 38.87 15.08
N LEU A 94 -22.75 39.12 14.37
CA LEU A 94 -22.44 40.44 13.82
C LEU A 94 -23.49 40.93 12.82
N LYS A 95 -24.00 40.04 11.96
CA LYS A 95 -25.10 40.36 11.03
C LYS A 95 -26.34 40.84 11.78
N ARG A 96 -26.74 40.14 12.86
CA ARG A 96 -27.90 40.52 13.68
C ARG A 96 -27.69 41.87 14.38
N GLU A 97 -26.49 42.12 14.89
CA GLU A 97 -26.18 43.42 15.52
C GLU A 97 -26.24 44.57 14.51
N ILE A 98 -25.64 44.40 13.32
CA ILE A 98 -25.71 45.39 12.25
C ILE A 98 -27.16 45.69 11.85
N GLU A 99 -28.02 44.67 11.73
CA GLU A 99 -29.45 44.86 11.44
C GLU A 99 -30.16 45.68 12.52
N LYS A 100 -29.87 45.44 13.81
CA LYS A 100 -30.42 46.24 14.91
C LYS A 100 -30.00 47.71 14.82
N TYR A 101 -28.72 47.98 14.56
CA TYR A 101 -28.23 49.35 14.40
C TYR A 101 -28.93 50.06 13.22
N LYS A 102 -29.04 49.40 12.07
CA LYS A 102 -29.75 49.95 10.90
C LYS A 102 -31.22 50.25 11.17
N LEU A 103 -31.91 49.40 11.96
CA LEU A 103 -33.30 49.65 12.35
C LEU A 103 -33.45 50.83 13.31
N ASN A 104 -32.45 51.10 14.14
CA ASN A 104 -32.45 52.21 15.09
C ASN A 104 -32.08 53.55 14.43
N GLU A 105 -31.28 53.56 13.36
CA GLU A 105 -30.99 54.79 12.59
C GLU A 105 -32.16 55.27 11.72
N ASN A 106 -33.12 54.38 11.42
CA ASN A 106 -34.29 54.69 10.58
C ASN A 106 -35.56 55.05 11.38
N LYS A 107 -35.46 55.18 12.71
CA LYS A 107 -36.53 55.63 13.61
C LYS A 107 -36.30 57.05 14.10
#